data_AF-A0A3B9Q5G4-F1
#
_entry.id   AF-A0A3B9Q5G4-F1
#
_cell.length_a   1.000
_cell.length_b   1.000
_cell.length_c   1.000
_cell.angle_alpha   90.00
_cell.angle_beta   90.00
_cell.angle_gamma   90.00
#
_symmetry.space_group_name_H-M   'P 1'
#
loop_
_entity.id
_entity.type
_entity.pdbx_description
1 polymer ?
#
loop_
_entity_poly.entity_id
_entity_poly.type
_entity_poly.pdbx_seq_one_letter_code
_entity_poly.pdbx_strand_id
1 'polypeptide(L)'
;MLAIICDSTCDIPQPMIEDYDIHVVPQYVIWGEEQYRDRVDIQPKEFYQRLVSDKVRPTTSQATLGDFKEVIDRVVEKGASEAIILTVSSAMSGTYEMAKRAADAAPIPVSVIDSKGPTMTLGWQVLAAARARDQGASREEIHQKVAEGREKMVQVVAMQTLDYLQTGGRIGDAAKWVGTLLRVKPVVTINHQTG
;
A
#
# COMPACT_ATOMS: atom_id res chain seq x y z
N MET A 1 2.81 -23.43 5.43
CA MET A 1 1.83 -22.35 5.67
C MET A 1 2.21 -21.16 4.80
N LEU A 2 1.27 -20.58 4.06
CA LEU A 2 1.51 -19.41 3.21
C LEU A 2 1.16 -18.12 3.97
N ALA A 3 2.10 -17.20 4.13
CA ALA A 3 1.84 -15.91 4.77
C ALA A 3 1.38 -14.86 3.76
N ILE A 4 0.48 -13.95 4.17
CA ILE A 4 0.07 -12.78 3.38
C ILE A 4 0.60 -11.53 4.05
N ILE A 5 1.39 -10.77 3.30
CA ILE A 5 2.03 -9.54 3.75
C ILE A 5 1.56 -8.40 2.84
N CYS A 6 1.34 -7.21 3.39
CA CYS A 6 1.12 -6.00 2.60
C CYS A 6 1.75 -4.78 3.26
N ASP A 7 1.74 -3.63 2.59
CA ASP A 7 2.12 -2.37 3.22
C ASP A 7 0.90 -1.59 3.74
N SER A 8 1.14 -0.62 4.63
CA SER A 8 0.07 0.08 5.36
C SER A 8 -0.87 0.92 4.49
N THR A 9 -0.51 1.19 3.23
CA THR A 9 -1.41 1.89 2.30
C THR A 9 -2.59 1.04 1.83
N CYS A 10 -2.70 -0.22 2.26
CA CYS A 10 -3.81 -1.10 1.88
C CYS A 10 -5.18 -0.67 2.43
N ASP A 11 -5.19 0.19 3.45
CA ASP A 11 -6.35 0.72 4.14
C ASP A 11 -7.35 -0.29 4.72
N ILE A 12 -6.96 -1.56 4.83
CA ILE A 12 -7.81 -2.62 5.40
C ILE A 12 -8.17 -2.28 6.85
N PRO A 13 -9.45 -2.45 7.27
CA PRO A 13 -9.83 -2.30 8.67
C PRO A 13 -9.12 -3.30 9.58
N GLN A 14 -8.71 -2.85 10.77
CA GLN A 14 -7.95 -3.66 11.73
C GLN A 14 -8.59 -5.02 12.06
N PRO A 15 -9.92 -5.14 12.28
CA PRO A 15 -10.53 -6.45 12.55
C PRO A 15 -10.32 -7.45 11.41
N MET A 16 -10.31 -6.99 10.16
CA MET A 16 -10.09 -7.87 9.01
C MET A 16 -8.61 -8.26 8.87
N ILE A 17 -7.68 -7.39 9.26
CA ILE A 17 -6.25 -7.73 9.30
C ILE A 17 -6.02 -8.88 10.29
N GLU A 18 -6.68 -8.81 11.45
CA GLU A 18 -6.61 -9.82 12.51
C GLU A 18 -7.30 -11.12 12.09
N ASP A 19 -8.54 -11.06 11.60
CA ASP A 19 -9.34 -12.22 11.19
C ASP A 19 -8.66 -13.05 10.09
N TYR A 20 -7.95 -12.40 9.18
CA TYR A 20 -7.26 -13.04 8.05
C TYR A 20 -5.75 -13.23 8.30
N ASP A 21 -5.22 -12.99 9.51
CA ASP A 21 -3.78 -13.05 9.83
C ASP A 21 -2.91 -12.39 8.73
N ILE A 22 -3.22 -11.14 8.41
CA ILE A 22 -2.49 -10.32 7.43
C ILE A 22 -1.39 -9.58 8.16
N HIS A 23 -0.17 -9.62 7.63
CA HIS A 23 0.96 -8.90 8.22
C HIS A 23 1.22 -7.60 7.46
N VAL A 24 1.11 -6.47 8.17
CA VAL A 24 1.24 -5.14 7.57
C VAL A 24 2.63 -4.56 7.86
N VAL A 25 3.32 -4.11 6.82
CA VAL A 25 4.57 -3.36 6.88
C VAL A 25 4.24 -1.86 6.86
N PRO A 26 4.54 -1.11 7.93
CA PRO A 26 4.19 0.31 7.98
C PRO A 26 5.04 1.14 7.01
N GLN A 27 4.39 2.05 6.30
CA GLN A 27 5.06 3.19 5.66
C GLN A 27 5.40 4.25 6.71
N TYR A 28 6.09 5.32 6.29
CA TYR A 28 6.46 6.40 7.19
C TYR A 28 5.83 7.75 6.80
N VAL A 29 5.32 8.46 7.81
CA VAL A 29 4.97 9.88 7.74
C VAL A 29 6.09 10.68 8.39
N ILE A 30 6.63 11.66 7.67
CA ILE A 30 7.70 12.54 8.15
C ILE A 30 7.09 13.91 8.42
N TRP A 31 7.26 14.40 9.65
CA TRP A 31 6.70 15.69 10.09
C TRP A 31 7.79 16.52 10.76
N GLY A 32 8.36 17.47 10.01
CA GLY A 32 9.55 18.19 10.46
C GLY A 32 10.75 17.25 10.61
N GLU A 33 11.26 17.10 11.83
CA GLU A 33 12.37 16.20 12.16
C GLU A 33 11.90 14.82 12.67
N GLU A 34 10.59 14.65 12.87
CA GLU A 34 10.02 13.43 13.42
C GLU A 34 9.56 12.47 12.32
N GLN A 35 9.67 11.17 12.59
CA GLN A 35 9.25 10.10 11.70
C GLN A 35 8.30 9.17 12.45
N TYR A 36 7.16 8.89 11.83
CA TYR A 36 6.07 8.10 12.41
C TYR A 36 5.77 6.92 11.50
N ARG A 37 5.66 5.72 12.06
CA ARG A 37 5.12 4.56 11.33
C ARG A 37 3.60 4.74 11.18
N ASP A 38 3.15 4.70 9.93
CA ASP A 38 1.74 4.83 9.58
C ASP A 38 0.91 3.74 10.28
N ARG A 39 -0.20 4.17 10.90
CA ARG A 39 -1.13 3.35 11.71
C ARG A 39 -0.52 2.64 12.92
N VAL A 40 0.75 2.89 13.24
CA VAL A 40 1.42 2.38 14.44
C VAL A 40 1.69 3.53 15.40
N ASP A 41 2.47 4.52 14.96
CA ASP A 41 2.85 5.67 15.77
C ASP A 41 1.90 6.87 15.54
N ILE A 42 1.25 6.93 14.37
CA ILE A 42 0.27 7.99 14.03
C ILE A 42 -1.00 7.40 13.42
N GLN A 43 -2.16 7.87 13.91
CA GLN A 43 -3.48 7.43 13.43
C GLN A 43 -4.12 8.48 12.49
N PRO A 44 -5.01 8.08 11.57
CA PRO A 44 -5.63 9.02 10.61
C PRO A 44 -6.28 10.25 11.25
N LYS A 45 -6.94 10.08 12.40
CA LYS A 45 -7.57 11.19 13.12
C LYS A 45 -6.55 12.24 13.56
N GLU A 46 -5.44 11.81 14.14
CA GLU A 46 -4.35 12.68 14.57
C GLU A 46 -3.68 13.35 13.37
N PHE A 47 -3.39 12.58 12.31
CA PHE A 47 -2.84 13.07 11.07
C PHE A 47 -3.65 14.26 10.51
N TYR A 48 -4.98 14.11 10.40
CA TYR A 48 -5.82 15.18 9.86
C TYR A 48 -5.97 16.38 10.80
N GLN A 49 -5.91 16.18 12.11
CA GLN A 49 -5.87 17.29 13.08
C GLN A 49 -4.60 18.13 12.88
N ARG A 50 -3.45 17.47 12.83
CA ARG A 50 -2.14 18.11 12.61
C ARG A 50 -2.04 18.76 11.23
N LEU A 51 -2.59 18.14 10.19
CA LEU A 51 -2.54 18.66 8.82
C LEU A 51 -3.17 20.06 8.69
N VAL A 52 -4.16 20.36 9.54
CA VAL A 52 -4.86 21.66 9.54
C VAL A 52 -4.20 22.65 10.50
N SER A 53 -3.63 22.21 11.62
CA SER A 53 -3.05 23.08 12.65
C SER A 53 -1.59 23.45 12.39
N ASP A 54 -0.81 22.53 11.84
CA ASP A 54 0.64 22.63 11.81
C ASP A 54 1.10 23.46 10.61
N LYS A 55 2.10 24.30 10.83
CA LYS A 55 2.69 25.13 9.75
C LYS A 55 3.52 24.30 8.78
N VAL A 56 4.17 23.26 9.28
CA VAL A 56 4.99 22.33 8.49
C VAL A 56 4.07 21.25 7.94
N ARG A 57 4.11 21.05 6.63
CA ARG A 57 3.38 19.97 5.96
C ARG A 57 4.15 18.65 6.05
N PRO A 58 3.47 17.51 6.21
CA PRO A 58 4.13 16.23 6.21
C PRO A 58 4.60 15.83 4.81
N THR A 59 5.60 14.97 4.78
CA THR A 59 5.93 14.16 3.62
C THR A 59 5.86 12.67 4.00
N THR A 60 6.10 11.79 3.04
CA THR A 60 6.07 10.34 3.25
C THR A 60 7.35 9.70 2.76
N SER A 61 7.79 8.64 3.45
CA SER A 61 8.81 7.72 2.95
C SER A 61 8.25 6.32 2.84
N GLN A 62 8.80 5.57 1.89
CA GLN A 62 8.51 4.16 1.75
C GLN A 62 9.07 3.35 2.94
N ALA A 63 8.47 2.19 3.22
CA ALA A 63 9.04 1.14 4.04
C ALA A 63 10.39 0.70 3.46
N THR A 64 11.34 0.41 4.35
CA THR A 64 12.70 0.05 4.00
C THR A 64 12.83 -1.45 3.72
N LEU A 65 13.96 -1.83 3.13
CA LEU A 65 14.36 -3.25 3.02
C LEU A 65 14.39 -3.94 4.40
N GLY A 66 14.80 -3.23 5.45
CA GLY A 66 14.84 -3.77 6.81
C GLY A 66 13.46 -4.07 7.36
N ASP A 67 12.49 -3.17 7.13
CA ASP A 67 11.11 -3.34 7.61
C ASP A 67 10.45 -4.59 6.99
N PHE A 68 10.65 -4.82 5.69
CA PHE A 68 10.15 -6.03 5.03
C PHE A 68 10.85 -7.30 5.53
N LYS A 69 12.16 -7.27 5.74
CA LYS A 69 12.91 -8.42 6.28
C LYS A 69 12.41 -8.79 7.67
N GLU A 70 12.20 -7.82 8.54
CA GLU A 70 11.68 -8.07 9.89
C GLU A 70 10.33 -8.79 9.86
N VAL A 71 9.42 -8.39 8.98
CA VAL A 71 8.11 -9.05 8.84
C VAL A 71 8.25 -10.44 8.22
N ILE A 72 9.13 -10.62 7.23
CA ILE A 72 9.41 -11.94 6.64
C ILE A 72 9.96 -12.89 7.71
N ASP A 73 10.96 -12.47 8.48
CA ASP A 73 11.58 -13.29 9.54
C ASP A 73 10.52 -13.68 10.58
N ARG A 74 9.66 -12.73 10.99
CA ARG A 74 8.57 -12.99 11.92
C ARG A 74 7.57 -14.02 11.44
N VAL A 75 7.21 -14.03 10.15
CA VAL A 75 6.28 -15.04 9.62
C VAL A 75 6.96 -16.41 9.49
N VAL A 76 8.25 -16.44 9.18
CA VAL A 76 9.06 -17.67 9.16
C VAL A 76 9.14 -18.29 10.55
N GLU A 77 9.39 -17.48 11.59
CA GLU A 77 9.39 -17.92 12.99
C GLU A 77 8.04 -18.51 13.43
N LYS A 78 6.93 -18.01 12.86
CA LYS A 78 5.58 -18.55 13.05
C LYS A 78 5.29 -19.82 12.24
N GLY A 79 6.25 -20.31 11.45
CA GLY A 79 6.14 -21.53 10.66
C GLY A 79 5.65 -21.32 9.22
N ALA A 80 5.71 -20.09 8.69
CA ALA A 80 5.46 -19.85 7.28
C ALA A 80 6.54 -20.57 6.44
N SER A 81 6.08 -21.33 5.45
CA SER A 81 6.95 -22.03 4.50
C SER A 81 7.09 -21.25 3.20
N GLU A 82 6.20 -20.29 2.93
CA GLU A 82 6.15 -19.42 1.76
C GLU A 82 5.42 -18.11 2.11
N ALA A 83 5.59 -17.05 1.32
CA ALA A 83 4.83 -15.80 1.49
C ALA A 83 4.46 -15.09 0.17
N ILE A 84 3.40 -14.29 0.22
CA ILE A 84 3.02 -13.32 -0.83
C ILE A 84 2.99 -11.93 -0.22
N ILE A 85 3.74 -11.00 -0.81
CA ILE A 85 3.73 -9.58 -0.48
C ILE A 85 2.93 -8.85 -1.56
N LEU A 86 1.92 -8.07 -1.19
CA LEU A 86 1.24 -7.13 -2.08
C LEU A 86 1.56 -5.71 -1.65
N THR A 87 2.07 -4.89 -2.56
CA THR A 87 2.43 -3.51 -2.24
C THR A 87 1.60 -2.51 -3.03
N VAL A 88 1.58 -1.26 -2.58
CA VAL A 88 1.15 -0.10 -3.37
C VAL A 88 1.82 -0.09 -4.73
N SER A 89 1.13 0.50 -5.69
CA SER A 89 1.61 0.72 -7.05
C SER A 89 3.08 1.15 -7.10
N SER A 90 3.89 0.43 -7.88
CA SER A 90 5.29 0.82 -8.15
C SER A 90 5.41 2.18 -8.86
N ALA A 91 4.36 2.64 -9.54
CA ALA A 91 4.30 3.97 -10.15
C ALA A 91 4.13 5.10 -9.11
N MET A 92 3.72 4.77 -7.88
CA MET A 92 3.46 5.75 -6.81
C MET A 92 4.57 5.78 -5.74
N SER A 93 5.24 4.64 -5.53
CA SER A 93 6.20 4.45 -4.44
C SER A 93 7.25 3.40 -4.76
N GLY A 94 8.47 3.56 -4.22
CA GLY A 94 9.54 2.56 -4.29
C GLY A 94 9.32 1.33 -3.39
N THR A 95 8.19 1.24 -2.70
CA THR A 95 7.83 0.14 -1.79
C THR A 95 7.93 -1.23 -2.48
N TYR A 96 7.42 -1.35 -3.70
CA TYR A 96 7.49 -2.59 -4.49
C TYR A 96 8.93 -3.09 -4.67
N GLU A 97 9.86 -2.18 -4.97
CA GLU A 97 11.27 -2.53 -5.15
C GLU A 97 11.96 -2.90 -3.83
N MET A 98 11.57 -2.28 -2.70
CA MET A 98 12.07 -2.68 -1.38
C MET A 98 11.57 -4.08 -1.00
N ALA A 99 10.29 -4.37 -1.23
CA ALA A 99 9.70 -5.68 -1.00
C ALA A 99 10.37 -6.77 -1.86
N LYS A 100 10.63 -6.49 -3.15
CA LYS A 100 11.35 -7.43 -4.03
C LYS A 100 12.74 -7.77 -3.52
N ARG A 101 13.53 -6.75 -3.15
CA ARG A 101 14.87 -6.96 -2.59
C ARG A 101 14.83 -7.75 -1.27
N ALA A 102 13.77 -7.59 -0.48
CA ALA A 102 13.58 -8.38 0.73
C ALA A 102 13.24 -9.83 0.40
N ALA A 103 12.34 -10.05 -0.57
CA ALA A 103 11.95 -11.36 -1.05
C ALA A 103 13.12 -12.14 -1.65
N ASP A 104 14.01 -11.50 -2.41
CA ASP A 104 15.20 -12.12 -3.00
C ASP A 104 16.19 -12.64 -1.94
N ALA A 105 16.20 -12.01 -0.75
CA ALA A 105 17.06 -12.37 0.37
C ALA A 105 16.34 -13.25 1.43
N ALA A 106 15.09 -13.63 1.19
CA ALA A 106 14.28 -14.37 2.16
C ALA A 106 14.72 -15.84 2.29
N PRO A 107 14.60 -16.45 3.48
CA PRO A 107 14.94 -17.86 3.69
C PRO A 107 13.86 -18.83 3.19
N ILE A 108 12.70 -18.30 2.76
CA ILE A 108 11.56 -19.04 2.21
C ILE A 108 11.18 -18.47 0.84
N PRO A 109 10.46 -19.21 -0.02
CA PRO A 109 9.93 -18.66 -1.26
C PRO A 109 8.96 -17.50 -0.98
N VAL A 110 9.27 -16.33 -1.53
CA VAL A 110 8.42 -15.13 -1.44
C VAL A 110 8.09 -14.63 -2.84
N SER A 111 6.82 -14.28 -3.11
CA SER A 111 6.45 -13.48 -4.29
C SER A 111 6.08 -12.07 -3.88
N VAL A 112 6.32 -11.12 -4.77
CA VAL A 112 5.87 -9.75 -4.62
C VAL A 112 4.94 -9.41 -5.77
N ILE A 113 3.77 -8.85 -5.46
CA ILE A 113 2.77 -8.41 -6.43
C ILE A 113 2.68 -6.89 -6.36
N ASP A 114 2.89 -6.24 -7.51
CA ASP A 114 2.54 -4.84 -7.72
C ASP A 114 1.02 -4.73 -7.90
N SER A 115 0.34 -4.13 -6.92
CA SER A 115 -1.13 -4.02 -6.94
C SER A 115 -1.65 -3.04 -8.00
N LYS A 116 -0.80 -2.17 -8.53
CA LYS A 116 -1.21 -1.08 -9.44
C LYS A 116 -2.31 -0.19 -8.86
N GLY A 117 -2.33 -0.01 -7.55
CA GLY A 117 -3.23 0.95 -6.90
C GLY A 117 -2.89 1.19 -5.42
N PRO A 118 -3.41 2.26 -4.83
CA PRO A 118 -3.32 2.51 -3.39
C PRO A 118 -4.61 2.10 -2.67
N THR A 119 -4.68 2.36 -1.35
CA THR A 119 -5.89 2.23 -0.53
C THR A 119 -6.56 0.85 -0.69
N MET A 120 -7.88 0.80 -0.60
CA MET A 120 -8.64 -0.43 -0.75
C MET A 120 -8.51 -1.10 -2.14
N THR A 121 -7.93 -0.45 -3.17
CA THR A 121 -7.61 -1.20 -4.40
C THR A 121 -6.43 -2.16 -4.21
N LEU A 122 -5.47 -1.80 -3.34
CA LEU A 122 -4.53 -2.76 -2.77
C LEU A 122 -5.23 -3.68 -1.75
N GLY A 123 -6.01 -3.11 -0.82
CA GLY A 123 -6.68 -3.88 0.24
C GLY A 123 -7.58 -5.02 -0.27
N TRP A 124 -8.34 -4.80 -1.34
CA TRP A 124 -9.19 -5.82 -1.94
C TRP A 124 -8.38 -6.95 -2.59
N GLN A 125 -7.21 -6.65 -3.17
CA GLN A 125 -6.30 -7.67 -3.67
C GLN A 125 -5.72 -8.51 -2.52
N VAL A 126 -5.32 -7.88 -1.43
CA VAL A 126 -4.80 -8.55 -0.23
C VAL A 126 -5.87 -9.48 0.37
N LEU A 127 -7.10 -8.99 0.51
CA LEU A 127 -8.22 -9.78 1.04
C LEU A 127 -8.61 -10.93 0.11
N ALA A 128 -8.53 -10.74 -1.21
CA ALA A 128 -8.71 -11.83 -2.16
C ALA A 128 -7.63 -12.91 -2.01
N ALA A 129 -6.37 -12.50 -1.81
CA ALA A 129 -5.27 -13.42 -1.58
C ALA A 129 -5.42 -14.20 -0.26
N ALA A 130 -5.76 -13.52 0.83
CA ALA A 130 -5.97 -14.16 2.13
C ALA A 130 -7.14 -15.16 2.11
N ARG A 131 -8.28 -14.79 1.52
CA ARG A 131 -9.42 -15.70 1.38
C ARG A 131 -9.09 -16.93 0.51
N ALA A 132 -8.32 -16.74 -0.55
CA ALA A 132 -7.91 -17.84 -1.42
C ALA A 132 -6.94 -18.79 -0.71
N ARG A 133 -5.97 -18.25 0.04
CA ARG A 133 -5.10 -19.05 0.93
C ARG A 133 -5.93 -19.88 1.91
N ASP A 134 -6.92 -19.28 2.57
CA ASP A 134 -7.74 -19.98 3.57
C ASP A 134 -8.63 -21.07 2.95
N GLN A 135 -8.90 -20.97 1.65
CA GLN A 135 -9.56 -22.00 0.84
C GLN A 135 -8.61 -23.09 0.33
N GLY A 136 -7.32 -23.02 0.68
CA GLY A 136 -6.31 -24.00 0.26
C GLY A 136 -5.80 -23.79 -1.17
N ALA A 137 -6.00 -22.62 -1.77
CA ALA A 137 -5.51 -22.33 -3.11
C ALA A 137 -3.97 -22.33 -3.16
N SER A 138 -3.41 -22.76 -4.30
CA SER A 138 -1.97 -22.66 -4.55
C SER A 138 -1.53 -21.21 -4.70
N ARG A 139 -0.22 -20.97 -4.64
CA ARG A 139 0.37 -19.65 -4.89
C ARG A 139 -0.02 -19.12 -6.28
N GLU A 140 0.04 -19.96 -7.31
CA GLU A 140 -0.32 -19.61 -8.69
C GLU A 140 -1.81 -19.23 -8.79
N GLU A 141 -2.69 -19.99 -8.15
CA GLU A 141 -4.13 -19.69 -8.10
C GLU A 141 -4.42 -18.37 -7.38
N ILE A 142 -3.67 -18.05 -6.32
CA ILE A 142 -3.77 -16.78 -5.62
C ILE A 142 -3.33 -15.62 -6.52
N HIS A 143 -2.20 -15.76 -7.23
CA HIS A 143 -1.73 -14.77 -8.20
C HIS A 143 -2.78 -14.49 -9.28
N GLN A 144 -3.41 -15.55 -9.80
CA GLN A 144 -4.47 -15.45 -10.79
C GLN A 144 -5.71 -14.72 -10.23
N LYS A 145 -6.17 -15.06 -9.03
CA LYS A 145 -7.31 -14.39 -8.37
C LYS A 145 -7.05 -12.90 -8.12
N VAL A 146 -5.82 -12.56 -7.72
CA VAL A 146 -5.41 -11.16 -7.53
C VAL A 146 -5.43 -10.41 -8.86
N ALA A 147 -4.91 -11.00 -9.94
CA ALA A 147 -4.92 -10.40 -11.27
C ALA A 147 -6.36 -10.18 -11.79
N GLU A 148 -7.22 -11.20 -11.69
CA GLU A 148 -8.64 -11.11 -12.08
C GLU A 148 -9.41 -10.06 -11.27
N GLY A 149 -9.09 -9.94 -9.97
CA GLY A 149 -9.66 -8.93 -9.10
C GLY A 149 -9.27 -7.53 -9.56
N ARG A 150 -7.97 -7.32 -9.83
CA ARG A 150 -7.41 -6.05 -10.28
C ARG A 150 -8.01 -5.57 -11.60
N GLU A 151 -8.22 -6.47 -12.57
CA GLU A 151 -8.83 -6.12 -13.88
C GLU A 151 -10.23 -5.52 -13.77
N LYS A 152 -10.94 -5.83 -12.69
CA LYS A 152 -12.32 -5.36 -12.44
C LYS A 152 -12.37 -4.13 -11.54
N MET A 153 -11.22 -3.63 -11.09
CA MET A 153 -11.16 -2.48 -10.18
C MET A 153 -11.39 -1.18 -10.93
N VAL A 154 -12.14 -0.29 -10.28
CA VAL A 154 -12.32 1.09 -10.70
C VAL A 154 -12.16 1.95 -9.46
N GLN A 155 -11.24 2.89 -9.51
CA GLN A 155 -11.09 3.91 -8.47
C GLN A 155 -11.30 5.29 -9.06
N VAL A 156 -12.24 6.01 -8.49
CA VAL A 156 -12.54 7.42 -8.81
C VAL A 156 -12.30 8.23 -7.56
N VAL A 157 -11.47 9.27 -7.65
CA VAL A 157 -11.12 10.13 -6.52
C VAL A 157 -11.55 11.55 -6.84
N ALA A 158 -12.48 12.07 -6.04
CA ALA A 158 -12.87 13.47 -6.06
C ALA A 158 -12.17 14.20 -4.92
N MET A 159 -11.58 15.36 -5.21
CA MET A 159 -10.86 16.16 -4.22
C MET A 159 -11.16 17.65 -4.37
N GLN A 160 -10.91 18.40 -3.30
CA GLN A 160 -11.13 19.86 -3.30
C GLN A 160 -9.97 20.62 -3.97
N THR A 161 -8.77 20.05 -3.95
CA THR A 161 -7.56 20.67 -4.49
C THR A 161 -6.59 19.60 -5.01
N LEU A 162 -5.80 19.95 -6.04
CA LEU A 162 -4.69 19.14 -6.55
C LEU A 162 -3.37 19.38 -5.81
N ASP A 163 -3.32 20.36 -4.90
CA ASP A 163 -2.06 20.82 -4.27
C ASP A 163 -1.28 19.70 -3.58
N TYR A 164 -1.97 18.76 -2.95
CA TYR A 164 -1.35 17.63 -2.26
C TYR A 164 -0.73 16.63 -3.23
N LEU A 165 -1.40 16.36 -4.35
CA LEU A 165 -0.84 15.51 -5.40
C LEU A 165 0.38 16.18 -6.06
N GLN A 166 0.32 17.50 -6.27
CA GLN A 166 1.41 18.27 -6.86
C GLN A 166 2.63 18.29 -5.93
N THR A 167 2.43 18.70 -4.68
CA THR A 167 3.50 18.79 -3.67
C THR A 167 4.09 17.42 -3.37
N GLY A 168 3.24 16.38 -3.37
CA GLY A 168 3.67 15.00 -3.22
C GLY A 168 4.34 14.43 -4.48
N GLY A 169 4.26 15.07 -5.65
CA GLY A 169 4.84 14.55 -6.90
C GLY A 169 4.07 13.37 -7.51
N ARG A 170 2.85 13.07 -7.05
CA ARG A 170 1.99 11.96 -7.54
C ARG A 170 0.79 12.48 -8.35
N ILE A 171 0.91 13.68 -8.92
CA ILE A 171 -0.14 14.31 -9.70
C ILE A 171 -0.34 13.70 -11.09
N GLY A 172 0.69 13.02 -11.62
CA GLY A 172 0.64 12.38 -12.94
C GLY A 172 0.20 13.35 -14.04
N ASP A 173 -0.64 12.88 -14.95
CA ASP A 173 -1.18 13.68 -16.05
C ASP A 173 -2.08 14.84 -15.61
N ALA A 174 -2.57 14.83 -14.36
CA ALA A 174 -3.36 15.95 -13.83
C ALA A 174 -2.53 17.24 -13.69
N ALA A 175 -1.19 17.15 -13.77
CA ALA A 175 -0.28 18.31 -13.78
C ALA A 175 -0.61 19.31 -14.90
N LYS A 176 -1.14 18.82 -16.04
CA LYS A 176 -1.52 19.64 -17.20
C LYS A 176 -2.59 20.70 -16.88
N TRP A 177 -3.31 20.53 -15.78
CA TRP A 177 -4.40 21.40 -15.36
C TRP A 177 -4.05 22.35 -14.21
N VAL A 178 -2.78 22.33 -13.76
CA VAL A 178 -2.30 23.23 -12.71
C VAL A 178 -2.35 24.68 -13.22
N GLY A 179 -3.06 25.54 -12.49
CA GLY A 179 -3.19 26.98 -12.81
C GLY A 179 -4.37 27.37 -13.69
N THR A 180 -5.06 26.41 -14.33
CA THR A 180 -6.24 26.69 -15.19
C THR A 180 -7.58 26.39 -14.52
N LEU A 181 -7.59 25.56 -13.46
CA LEU A 181 -8.80 25.10 -12.76
C LEU A 181 -9.20 25.97 -11.54
N LEU A 182 -9.38 27.28 -11.71
CA LEU A 182 -9.99 28.07 -10.64
C LEU A 182 -11.48 27.66 -10.49
N ARG A 183 -11.83 27.10 -9.31
CA ARG A 183 -13.19 26.71 -8.86
C ARG A 183 -13.78 25.39 -9.39
N VAL A 184 -12.99 24.52 -10.02
CA VAL A 184 -13.44 23.17 -10.42
C VAL A 184 -13.00 22.14 -9.38
N LYS A 185 -13.89 21.20 -9.04
CA LYS A 185 -13.53 20.04 -8.20
C LYS A 185 -12.96 18.94 -9.09
N PRO A 186 -11.64 18.68 -9.06
CA PRO A 186 -11.03 17.64 -9.88
C PRO A 186 -11.55 16.26 -9.49
N VAL A 187 -11.77 15.44 -10.52
CA VAL A 187 -12.04 14.01 -10.41
C VAL A 187 -10.96 13.30 -11.22
N VAL A 188 -10.24 12.39 -10.57
CA VAL A 188 -9.19 11.58 -11.20
C VAL A 188 -9.50 10.10 -11.07
N THR A 189 -8.92 9.29 -11.95
CA THR A 189 -9.04 7.84 -11.92
C THR A 189 -7.66 7.21 -11.84
N ILE A 190 -7.56 6.04 -11.21
CA ILE A 190 -6.34 5.23 -11.24
C ILE A 190 -6.43 4.22 -12.38
N ASN A 191 -5.34 4.11 -13.16
CA ASN A 191 -5.23 3.08 -14.18
C ASN A 191 -4.57 1.84 -13.57
N HIS A 192 -5.36 0.83 -13.23
CA HIS A 192 -4.87 -0.40 -12.61
C HIS A 192 -4.04 -1.32 -13.53
N GLN A 193 -3.81 -0.94 -14.78
CA GLN A 193 -2.82 -1.61 -15.64
C GLN A 193 -1.43 -1.00 -15.48
N THR A 194 -1.34 0.33 -15.48
CA THR A 194 -0.06 1.04 -15.41
C THR A 194 0.38 1.32 -13.97
N GLY A 195 -0.59 1.53 -13.08
CA GLY A 195 -0.38 2.01 -11.72
C GLY A 195 -0.59 3.51 -11.62
#